data_AF-A0A5S3N264-F1
#
_entry.id   AF-A0A5S3N264-F1
#
_cell.length_a   1.000
_cell.length_b   1.000
_cell.length_c   1.000
_cell.angle_alpha   90.00
_cell.angle_beta   90.00
_cell.angle_gamma   90.00
#
_symmetry.space_group_name_H-M   'P 1'
#
loop_
_entity.id
_entity.type
_entity.pdbx_description
1 polymer ?
#
loop_
_entity_poly.entity_id
_entity_poly.type
_entity_poly.pdbx_seq_one_letter_code
_entity_poly.pdbx_strand_id
1 'polypeptide(L)' 'MFLYKLKEIENSLEEKIASEKSLLDAVISLKNILLKINFEVEDIPEYSFDKILKLLEVVKKSPLTKNEQIILRKIIHKK' A
#
# COMPACT_ATOMS: atom_id res chain seq x y z
N MET A 1 -11.43 -0.19 -0.68
CA MET A 1 -11.03 -1.54 -0.21
C MET A 1 -9.55 -1.64 0.23
N PHE A 2 -8.65 -0.76 -0.25
CA PHE A 2 -7.20 -0.80 0.03
C PHE A 2 -6.79 -0.73 1.51
N LEU A 3 -7.33 0.23 2.26
CA LEU A 3 -6.96 0.42 3.67
C LEU A 3 -7.30 -0.80 4.53
N TYR A 4 -8.40 -1.50 4.20
CA TYR A 4 -8.78 -2.75 4.86
C TYR A 4 -7.77 -3.87 4.59
N LYS A 5 -7.41 -4.09 3.31
CA LYS A 5 -6.38 -5.09 2.93
C LYS A 5 -5.00 -4.77 3.53
N LEU A 6 -4.64 -3.50 3.63
CA LEU A 6 -3.42 -3.08 4.35
C LEU A 6 -3.51 -3.43 5.84
N LYS A 7 -4.67 -3.26 6.47
CA LYS A 7 -4.87 -3.60 7.88
C LYS A 7 -4.75 -5.10 8.13
N GLU A 8 -5.25 -5.95 7.23
CA GLU A 8 -5.02 -7.41 7.31
C GLU A 8 -3.54 -7.76 7.29
N ILE A 9 -2.78 -7.13 6.39
CA ILE A 9 -1.34 -7.38 6.27
C ILE A 9 -0.62 -6.84 7.51
N GLU A 10 -0.93 -5.63 7.97
CA GLU A 10 -0.39 -5.02 9.20
C GLU A 10 -0.54 -5.99 10.38
N ASN A 11 -1.75 -6.49 10.63
CA ASN A 11 -2.02 -7.42 11.72
C ASN A 11 -1.20 -8.73 11.60
N SER A 12 -1.07 -9.29 10.38
CA SER A 12 -0.28 -10.51 10.14
C SER A 12 1.23 -10.33 10.34
N LEU A 13 1.73 -9.10 10.22
CA LEU A 13 3.13 -8.75 10.41
C LEU A 13 3.44 -8.41 11.87
N GLU A 14 2.50 -7.78 12.58
CA GLU A 14 2.62 -7.48 14.00
C GLU A 14 2.79 -8.74 14.86
N GLU A 15 2.20 -9.87 14.43
CA GLU A 15 2.37 -11.18 15.07
C GLU A 15 3.78 -11.79 14.88
N LYS A 16 4.61 -11.26 13.95
CA LYS A 16 5.93 -11.79 13.57
C LYS A 16 7.07 -10.80 13.90
N ILE A 17 7.33 -10.67 15.19
CA ILE A 17 7.94 -9.49 15.85
C ILE A 17 9.41 -9.13 15.47
N ALA A 18 10.17 -9.89 14.67
CA ALA A 18 11.59 -9.56 14.42
C ALA A 18 12.04 -9.54 12.95
N SER A 19 11.55 -10.45 12.11
CA SER A 19 12.08 -10.60 10.74
C SER A 19 11.43 -9.68 9.70
N GLU A 20 10.27 -9.09 10.01
CA GLU A 20 9.43 -8.42 9.00
C GLU A 20 9.25 -6.90 9.24
N LYS A 21 10.09 -6.29 10.10
CA LYS A 21 10.02 -4.85 10.42
C LYS A 21 10.03 -3.95 9.17
N SER A 22 10.87 -4.28 8.18
CA SER A 22 10.96 -3.50 6.93
C SER A 22 9.73 -3.64 6.03
N LEU A 23 8.92 -4.68 6.21
CA LEU A 23 7.62 -4.84 5.54
C LEU A 23 6.53 -4.09 6.30
N LEU A 24 6.58 -4.07 7.63
CA LEU A 24 5.67 -3.28 8.45
C LEU A 24 5.84 -1.78 8.18
N ASP A 25 7.08 -1.29 8.09
CA ASP A 25 7.37 0.09 7.71
C ASP A 25 6.79 0.44 6.33
N ALA A 26 6.85 -0.51 5.39
CA ALA A 26 6.26 -0.33 4.05
C ALA A 26 4.73 -0.28 4.09
N VAL A 27 4.08 -1.10 4.92
CA VAL A 27 2.62 -1.07 5.14
C VAL A 27 2.18 0.25 5.74
N ILE A 28 2.87 0.73 6.78
CA ILE A 28 2.59 2.02 7.44
C ILE A 28 2.79 3.17 6.45
N SER A 29 3.87 3.15 5.68
CA SER A 29 4.12 4.15 4.63
C SER A 29 2.97 4.21 3.62
N LEU A 30 2.57 3.06 3.07
CA LEU A 30 1.46 2.98 2.10
C LEU A 30 0.13 3.45 2.69
N LYS A 31 -0.16 3.09 3.94
CA LYS A 31 -1.36 3.54 4.66
C LYS A 31 -1.38 5.07 4.78
N ASN A 32 -0.27 5.68 5.15
CA ASN A 32 -0.15 7.14 5.24
C ASN A 32 -0.29 7.84 3.88
N ILE A 33 0.25 7.25 2.80
CA ILE A 33 0.10 7.79 1.45
C ILE A 33 -1.37 7.71 1.00
N LEU A 34 -2.03 6.57 1.24
CA LEU A 34 -3.44 6.37 0.89
C LEU A 34 -4.38 7.29 1.67
N LEU A 35 -4.09 7.56 2.95
CA LEU A 35 -4.86 8.51 3.75
C LEU A 35 -4.73 9.97 3.25
N LYS A 36 -3.62 10.31 2.56
CA LYS A 36 -3.42 11.62 1.94
C LYS A 36 -4.11 11.77 0.60
N ILE A 37 -4.51 10.67 -0.03
CA ILE A 37 -5.36 10.72 -1.22
C ILE A 37 -6.74 11.12 -0.73
N ASN A 38 -7.12 12.38 -0.97
CA ASN A 38 -8.49 12.79 -0.76
C ASN A 38 -9.35 11.93 -1.70
N PHE A 39 -10.27 11.13 -1.15
CA PHE A 39 -11.11 10.19 -1.91
C PHE A 39 -12.04 10.89 -2.94
N GLU A 40 -11.98 12.22 -3.03
CA GLU A 40 -12.60 13.03 -4.09
C GLU A 40 -11.99 12.80 -5.48
N VAL A 41 -10.85 12.10 -5.58
CA VAL A 41 -10.40 11.55 -6.87
C VAL A 41 -11.20 10.28 -7.15
N GLU A 42 -12.40 10.51 -7.66
CA GLU A 42 -13.35 9.53 -8.20
C GLU A 42 -12.65 8.43 -9.02
N ASP A 43 -13.10 7.19 -8.80
CA ASP A 43 -12.86 6.03 -9.67
C ASP A 43 -11.40 5.72 -10.05
N ILE A 44 -10.52 5.55 -9.06
CA ILE A 44 -9.29 4.78 -9.30
C ILE A 44 -9.71 3.32 -9.48
N PRO A 45 -9.62 2.72 -10.68
CA PRO A 45 -10.03 1.35 -10.87
C PRO A 45 -9.08 0.48 -10.06
N GLU A 46 -9.60 -0.26 -9.07
CA GLU A 46 -8.82 -1.08 -8.13
C GLU A 46 -7.96 -2.17 -8.81
N TYR A 47 -8.08 -2.31 -10.14
CA TYR A 47 -7.55 -3.40 -10.95
C TYR A 47 -6.25 -3.07 -11.70
N SER A 48 -5.81 -1.80 -11.74
CA SER A 48 -4.58 -1.44 -12.47
C SER A 48 -3.46 -1.10 -11.51
N PHE A 49 -2.56 -2.07 -11.31
CA PHE A 49 -1.32 -1.89 -10.54
C PHE A 49 -0.54 -0.65 -10.98
N ASP A 50 -0.37 -0.44 -12.28
CA ASP A 50 0.41 0.69 -12.81
C ASP A 50 -0.24 2.05 -12.52
N LYS A 51 -1.58 2.14 -12.58
CA LYS A 51 -2.29 3.38 -12.27
C LYS A 51 -2.16 3.73 -10.78
N ILE A 52 -2.32 2.74 -9.90
CA ILE A 52 -2.22 2.96 -8.46
C ILE A 52 -0.76 3.24 -8.07
N LEU A 53 0.21 2.53 -8.66
CA LEU A 53 1.63 2.78 -8.46
C LEU A 53 1.96 4.25 -8.78
N LYS A 54 1.59 4.72 -9.98
CA LYS A 54 1.84 6.10 -10.39
C LYS A 54 1.19 7.11 -9.46
N LEU A 55 -0.06 6.87 -9.06
CA LEU A 55 -0.77 7.75 -8.14
C LEU A 55 -0.05 7.86 -6.78
N LEU A 56 0.34 6.73 -6.21
CA LEU A 56 1.03 6.70 -4.92
C LEU A 56 2.40 7.40 -5.01
N GLU A 57 3.13 7.22 -6.11
CA GLU A 57 4.42 7.91 -6.33
C GLU A 57 4.24 9.42 -6.50
N VAL A 58 3.17 9.87 -7.16
CA VAL A 58 2.81 11.30 -7.27
C VAL A 58 2.52 11.89 -5.88
N VAL A 59 1.73 11.21 -5.06
CA VAL A 59 1.37 11.67 -3.70
C VAL A 59 2.59 11.65 -2.78
N LYS A 60 3.45 10.63 -2.90
CA LYS A 60 4.68 10.50 -2.13
C LYS A 60 5.79 11.45 -2.61
N LYS A 61 5.68 12.00 -3.83
CA LYS A 61 6.71 12.79 -4.52
C LYS A 61 8.06 12.05 -4.66
N SER A 62 8.03 10.72 -4.67
CA SER A 62 9.20 9.85 -4.81
C SER A 62 8.77 8.43 -5.22
N PRO A 63 9.67 7.63 -5.80
CA PRO A 63 9.37 6.25 -6.14
C PRO A 63 8.99 5.40 -4.92
N LEU A 64 8.14 4.39 -5.14
CA LEU A 64 7.91 3.35 -4.13
C LEU A 64 9.14 2.45 -4.02
N THR A 65 9.54 2.15 -2.79
CA THR A 65 10.56 1.17 -2.46
C THR A 65 10.13 -0.24 -2.88
N LYS A 66 11.08 -1.17 -2.98
CA LYS A 66 10.79 -2.56 -3.34
C LYS A 66 9.75 -3.20 -2.41
N ASN A 67 9.84 -2.94 -1.11
CA ASN A 67 8.89 -3.48 -0.13
C ASN A 67 7.49 -2.90 -0.31
N GLU A 68 7.37 -1.58 -0.53
CA GLU A 68 6.09 -0.93 -0.80
C GLU A 68 5.45 -1.51 -2.08
N GLN A 69 6.23 -1.73 -3.13
CA GLN A 69 5.72 -2.35 -4.36
C GLN A 69 5.26 -3.81 -4.14
N ILE A 70 5.99 -4.60 -3.33
CA ILE A 70 5.60 -5.96 -2.97
C ILE A 70 4.24 -5.97 -2.25
N ILE A 71 4.07 -5.09 -1.25
CA ILE A 71 2.82 -4.96 -0.50
C ILE A 71 1.68 -4.52 -1.43
N LEU A 72 1.93 -3.53 -2.30
CA LEU A 72 0.96 -3.05 -3.26
C LEU A 72 0.50 -4.16 -4.21
N ARG A 73 1.42 -5.00 -4.71
CA ARG A 73 1.08 -6.16 -5.54
C ARG A 73 0.17 -7.14 -4.80
N LYS A 74 0.46 -7.45 -3.53
CA LYS A 74 -0.39 -8.34 -2.70
C LYS A 74 -1.81 -7.82 -2.54
N ILE A 75 -1.98 -6.50 -2.45
CA ILE A 75 -3.31 -5.89 -2.26
C ILE A 75 -4.14 -5.96 -3.56
N ILE A 76 -3.49 -5.72 -4.71
CA ILE A 76 -4.13 -5.64 -6.03
C ILE A 76 -4.40 -7.03 -6.64
N HIS A 77 -3.54 -8.03 -6.40
CA HIS A 77 -3.65 -9.36 -7.00
C HIS A 77 -4.43 -10.40 -6.17
N LYS A 78 -4.98 -10.06 -4.99
CA LYS A 78 -5.87 -10.95 -4.24
C LYS A 78 -7.22 -11.06 -4.99
N LYS A 79 -7.28 -11.92 -6.00
CA LYS A 79 -8.51 -12.56 -6.53
C LYS A 79 -8.56 -13.98 -5.99
#